data_AF-A0A1G2A9E2-F1
#
_entry.id   AF-A0A1G2A9E2-F1
#
_cell.length_a   1.000
_cell.length_b   1.000
_cell.length_c   1.000
_cell.angle_alpha   90.00
_cell.angle_beta   90.00
_cell.angle_gamma   90.00
#
_symmetry.space_group_name_H-M   'P 1'
#
loop_
_entity.id
_entity.type
_entity.pdbx_description
1 polymer ?
#
loop_
_entity_poly.entity_id
_entity_poly.type
_entity_poly.pdbx_seq_one_letter_code
_entity_poly.pdbx_strand_id
1 'polypeptide(L)'
;MPARIIYSILDGKKGVVLDPYVGSGTTCLAAKLLNSNYIGIDISKEYVKDAENRLKNYLSYKKIVDEEMSKHVVEKTFADRKNSNGNTGKYRNGIIPPQTKPPQLPF
;
A
#
# COMPACT_ATOMS: atom_id res chain seq x y z
N MET A 1 9.80 2.21 -5.85
CA MET A 1 9.51 2.75 -4.51
C MET A 1 8.20 2.15 -4.02
N PRO A 2 8.06 1.69 -2.76
CA PRO A 2 6.88 0.93 -2.27
C PRO A 2 5.65 1.81 -2.01
N ALA A 3 5.40 2.85 -2.80
CA ALA A 3 4.29 3.79 -2.57
C ALA A 3 2.91 3.11 -2.68
N ARG A 4 2.69 2.35 -3.76
CA ARG A 4 1.39 1.68 -3.99
C ARG A 4 1.02 0.69 -2.91
N ILE A 5 1.97 -0.10 -2.41
CA ILE A 5 1.69 -1.09 -1.36
C ILE A 5 1.37 -0.41 -0.02
N ILE A 6 2.11 0.64 0.35
CA ILE A 6 1.82 1.44 1.55
C ILE A 6 0.42 2.04 1.43
N TYR A 7 0.11 2.70 0.32
CA TYR A 7 -1.19 3.30 0.09
C TYR A 7 -2.34 2.27 0.13
N SER A 8 -2.14 1.11 -0.49
CA SER A 8 -3.14 0.03 -0.56
C SER A 8 -3.43 -0.54 0.82
N ILE A 9 -2.40 -0.80 1.63
CA ILE A 9 -2.56 -1.38 2.97
C ILE A 9 -3.23 -0.37 3.91
N LEU A 10 -2.87 0.91 3.79
CA LEU A 10 -3.45 1.97 4.61
C LEU A 10 -4.80 2.47 4.10
N ASP A 11 -5.31 1.94 2.98
CA ASP A 11 -6.60 2.34 2.41
C ASP A 11 -6.66 3.87 2.17
N GLY A 12 -5.57 4.44 1.67
CA GLY A 12 -5.40 5.88 1.46
C GLY A 12 -5.39 6.75 2.72
N LYS A 13 -5.42 6.14 3.92
CA LYS A 13 -5.38 6.85 5.20
C LYS A 13 -3.93 7.03 5.67
N LYS A 14 -3.75 7.92 6.65
CA LYS A 14 -2.48 8.10 7.34
C LYS A 14 -2.24 6.97 8.34
N GLY A 15 -1.02 6.44 8.37
CA GLY A 15 -0.60 5.42 9.34
C GLY A 15 0.86 5.55 9.76
N VAL A 16 1.38 4.50 10.40
CA VAL A 16 2.80 4.33 10.74
C VAL A 16 3.33 3.13 9.97
N VAL A 17 4.39 3.33 9.17
CA VAL A 17 5.07 2.26 8.43
C VAL A 17 6.36 1.87 9.16
N LEU A 18 6.48 0.59 9.54
CA LEU A 18 7.69 0.04 10.14
C LEU A 18 8.48 -0.76 9.10
N ASP A 19 9.77 -0.47 8.98
CA ASP A 19 10.72 -1.26 8.21
C ASP A 19 11.94 -1.62 9.08
N PRO A 20 12.06 -2.88 9.55
CA PRO A 20 13.15 -3.29 10.42
C PRO A 20 14.48 -3.54 9.69
N TYR A 21 14.50 -3.42 8.35
CA TYR A 21 15.69 -3.58 7.50
C TYR A 21 15.71 -2.48 6.45
N VAL A 22 15.66 -1.22 6.92
CA VAL A 22 15.35 -0.07 6.07
C VAL A 22 16.42 0.21 5.01
N GLY A 23 17.66 -0.25 5.21
CA GLY A 23 18.78 0.00 4.32
C GLY A 23 18.89 1.48 3.97
N SER A 24 18.94 1.80 2.68
CA SER A 24 19.03 3.18 2.18
C SER A 24 17.74 4.03 2.32
N GLY A 25 16.74 3.60 3.09
CA GLY A 25 15.61 4.47 3.47
C GLY A 25 14.45 4.55 2.49
N THR A 26 14.37 3.67 1.47
CA THR A 26 13.36 3.78 0.40
C THR A 26 11.92 3.66 0.92
N THR A 27 11.68 2.81 1.93
CA THR A 27 10.37 2.65 2.56
C THR A 27 9.96 3.90 3.34
N CYS A 28 10.86 4.45 4.15
CA CYS A 28 10.64 5.71 4.89
C CYS A 28 10.37 6.88 3.95
N LEU A 29 11.12 6.97 2.85
CA LEU A 29 10.93 8.00 1.83
C LEU A 29 9.53 7.92 1.20
N ALA A 30 9.09 6.71 0.84
CA ALA A 30 7.75 6.47 0.30
C ALA A 30 6.65 6.86 1.30
N ALA A 31 6.78 6.40 2.56
CA ALA A 31 5.83 6.72 3.62
C ALA A 31 5.73 8.24 3.86
N LYS A 32 6.87 8.94 3.92
CA LYS A 32 6.94 10.39 4.09
C LYS A 32 6.24 11.14 2.96
N LEU A 33 6.48 10.75 1.71
CA LEU A 33 5.86 11.36 0.53
C LEU A 33 4.34 11.12 0.46
N LEU A 34 3.87 9.99 1.01
CA LEU A 34 2.44 9.69 1.21
C LEU A 34 1.85 10.34 2.48
N ASN A 35 2.56 11.26 3.12
CA ASN A 35 2.15 11.94 4.36
C ASN A 35 1.87 10.97 5.53
N SER A 36 2.50 9.80 5.53
CA SER A 36 2.46 8.82 6.61
C SER A 36 3.69 8.91 7.51
N ASN A 37 3.51 8.56 8.77
CA ASN A 37 4.62 8.43 9.72
C ASN A 37 5.38 7.14 9.42
N TYR A 38 6.64 7.05 9.86
CA TYR A 38 7.47 5.89 9.63
C TYR A 38 8.50 5.66 10.74
N ILE A 39 8.94 4.42 10.87
CA ILE A 39 10.06 3.98 11.69
C ILE A 39 10.93 3.06 10.81
N GLY A 40 12.18 3.45 10.59
CA GLY A 40 13.16 2.65 9.85
C GLY A 40 14.29 2.23 10.78
N ILE A 41 14.64 0.95 10.77
CA ILE A 41 15.72 0.39 11.59
C ILE A 41 16.71 -0.29 10.65
N ASP A 42 18.00 -0.04 10.88
CA ASP A 42 19.09 -0.80 10.26
C ASP A 42 20.26 -0.86 11.25
N ILE A 43 21.01 -1.96 11.21
CA ILE A 43 22.21 -2.13 12.04
C ILE A 43 23.40 -1.36 11.47
N SER A 44 23.43 -1.15 10.15
CA SER A 44 24.48 -0.42 9.46
C SER A 44 24.29 1.08 9.65
N LYS A 45 25.20 1.69 10.41
CA LYS A 45 25.24 3.14 10.60
C LYS A 45 25.39 3.92 9.29
N GLU A 46 26.09 3.33 8.31
CA GLU A 46 26.25 3.91 6.97
C GLU A 46 24.91 3.99 6.25
N TYR A 47 24.14 2.89 6.24
CA TYR A 47 22.81 2.90 5.64
C TYR A 47 21.84 3.83 6.35
N VAL A 48 21.89 3.90 7.68
CA VAL A 48 21.10 4.88 8.45
C VAL A 48 21.44 6.31 8.01
N LYS A 49 22.73 6.65 7.88
CA LYS A 49 23.17 7.98 7.43
C LYS A 49 22.71 8.29 6.00
N ASP A 50 22.78 7.31 5.10
CA ASP A 50 22.30 7.45 3.72
C ASP A 50 20.78 7.66 3.67
N ALA A 51 20.03 6.89 4.46
CA ALA A 51 18.59 7.03 4.60
C ALA A 51 18.21 8.44 5.12
N GLU A 52 18.87 8.92 6.17
CA GLU A 52 18.66 10.27 6.71
C GLU A 52 18.96 11.37 5.68
N ASN A 53 20.07 11.25 4.95
CA ASN A 53 20.44 12.22 3.90
C ASN A 53 19.42 12.22 2.76
N ARG A 54 18.97 11.03 2.32
CA ARG A 54 17.89 10.90 1.34
C ARG A 54 16.58 11.54 1.83
N LEU A 55 16.25 11.39 3.11
CA LEU A 55 15.03 11.94 3.71
C LEU A 55 15.04 13.47 3.87
N LYS A 56 16.21 14.11 3.95
CA LYS A 56 16.34 15.58 3.94
C LYS A 56 15.87 16.17 2.61
N ASN A 57 16.19 15.50 1.50
CA ASN A 57 15.86 15.96 0.15
C ASN A 57 14.66 15.21 -0.46
N TYR A 58 13.74 14.72 0.37
CA TYR A 58 12.66 13.81 -0.06
C TYR A 58 11.77 14.38 -1.19
N LEU A 59 11.59 15.70 -1.27
CA LEU A 59 10.76 16.35 -2.29
C LEU A 59 11.26 16.11 -3.72
N SER A 60 12.55 15.87 -3.92
CA SER A 60 13.09 15.55 -5.26
C SER A 60 12.53 14.25 -5.83
N TYR A 61 11.99 13.37 -4.98
CA TYR A 61 11.40 12.09 -5.36
C TYR A 61 9.87 12.14 -5.52
N LYS A 62 9.24 13.31 -5.32
CA LYS A 62 7.78 13.45 -5.37
C LYS A 62 7.19 12.98 -6.69
N LYS A 63 7.80 13.37 -7.82
CA LYS A 63 7.38 12.96 -9.17
C LYS A 63 7.30 11.43 -9.32
N ILE A 64 8.25 10.69 -8.76
CA ILE A 64 8.28 9.23 -8.83
C ILE A 64 7.11 8.62 -8.06
N VAL A 65 6.75 9.18 -6.91
CA VAL A 65 5.59 8.73 -6.13
C VAL A 65 4.30 9.05 -6.88
N ASP A 66 4.15 10.25 -7.41
CA ASP A 66 2.96 10.65 -8.17
C ASP A 66 2.75 9.73 -9.39
N GLU A 67 3.82 9.38 -10.11
CA GLU A 67 3.81 8.40 -11.21
C GLU A 67 3.49 6.97 -10.75
N GLU A 68 3.92 6.55 -9.57
CA GLU A 68 3.52 5.24 -9.03
C GLU A 68 2.05 5.24 -8.60
N MET A 69 1.58 6.35 -8.03
CA MET A 69 0.19 6.50 -7.60
C MET A 69 -0.79 6.56 -8.78
N SER A 70 -0.40 7.18 -9.90
CA SER A 70 -1.24 7.19 -11.11
C SER A 70 -1.46 5.80 -11.71
N LYS A 71 -0.54 4.86 -11.46
CA LYS A 71 -0.69 3.43 -11.85
C LYS A 71 -1.54 2.63 -10.87
N HIS A 72 -1.96 3.21 -9.75
CA HIS A 72 -2.81 2.56 -8.76
C HIS A 72 -4.28 2.83 -9.07
N VAL A 73 -4.79 2.13 -10.09
CA VAL A 73 -6.20 2.21 -10.51
C VAL A 73 -6.88 0.88 -10.25
N VAL A 74 -8.01 0.90 -9.54
CA VAL A 74 -8.88 -0.26 -9.33
C VAL A 74 -10.25 0.07 -9.90
N GLU A 75 -10.52 -0.36 -11.13
CA GLU A 75 -11.82 -0.10 -11.79
C GLU A 75 -12.97 -0.90 -11.17
N LYS A 76 -12.70 -2.14 -10.78
CA LYS A 76 -13.63 -3.03 -10.07
C LYS A 76 -12.88 -3.80 -9.01
N THR A 77 -13.38 -3.75 -7.78
CA THR A 77 -12.79 -4.54 -6.70
C THR A 77 -12.99 -6.03 -6.97
N PHE A 78 -12.26 -6.87 -6.23
CA PHE A 78 -12.53 -8.31 -6.25
C PHE A 78 -13.97 -8.62 -5.80
N ALA A 79 -14.48 -7.88 -4.79
CA ALA A 79 -15.85 -8.01 -4.31
C ALA A 79 -16.87 -7.67 -5.40
N ASP A 80 -16.67 -6.57 -6.12
CA ASP A 80 -17.55 -6.17 -7.23
C ASP A 80 -17.57 -7.23 -8.34
N ARG A 81 -16.40 -7.79 -8.68
CA ARG A 81 -16.30 -8.89 -9.66
C ARG A 81 -17.01 -10.16 -9.20
N LYS A 82 -16.95 -10.50 -7.91
CA LYS A 82 -17.65 -11.65 -7.33
C LYS A 82 -19.16 -11.46 -7.37
N ASN A 83 -19.65 -10.27 -7.00
CA ASN A 83 -21.08 -9.94 -6.98
C ASN A 83 -21.69 -9.86 -8.39
N SER A 84 -20.89 -9.44 -9.38
CA SER A 84 -21.32 -9.33 -10.79
C SER A 84 -21.14 -10.62 -11.61
N ASN A 85 -20.83 -11.76 -10.98
CA ASN A 85 -20.47 -13.01 -11.68
C ASN A 85 -19.36 -12.80 -12.72
N GLY A 86 -18.47 -11.83 -12.52
CA GLY A 86 -17.31 -11.56 -13.36
C GLY A 86 -16.19 -12.60 -13.20
N ASN A 87 -15.16 -12.50 -14.03
CA ASN A 87 -13.99 -13.36 -13.92
C ASN A 87 -13.19 -13.02 -12.64
N THR A 88 -13.16 -13.95 -11.68
CA THR A 88 -12.43 -13.86 -10.41
C THR A 88 -11.11 -14.64 -10.44
N GLY A 89 -10.67 -15.13 -11.60
CA GLY A 89 -9.46 -15.93 -11.78
C GLY A 89 -9.72 -17.43 -11.96
N LYS A 90 -8.64 -18.18 -12.18
CA LYS A 90 -8.62 -19.58 -12.65
C LYS A 90 -9.31 -20.61 -11.75
N TYR A 91 -9.65 -20.26 -10.51
CA TYR A 91 -10.22 -21.19 -9.52
C TYR A 91 -11.76 -21.15 -9.42
N ARG A 92 -12.46 -20.60 -10.43
CA ARG A 92 -13.93 -20.62 -10.48
C ARG A 92 -14.48 -21.97 -10.97
N ASN A 93 -13.95 -23.08 -10.45
CA ASN A 93 -14.51 -24.41 -10.68
C ASN A 93 -15.61 -24.67 -9.65
N GLY A 94 -16.87 -24.46 -10.05
CA GLY A 94 -17.97 -25.36 -9.67
C GLY A 94 -18.65 -25.24 -8.30
N ILE A 95 -18.55 -24.14 -7.55
CA ILE A 95 -19.39 -23.95 -6.36
C ILE A 95 -20.04 -22.58 -6.40
N ILE A 96 -21.36 -22.57 -6.61
CA ILE A 96 -22.21 -21.38 -6.44
C ILE A 96 -22.23 -21.07 -4.94
N PRO A 97 -21.73 -19.92 -4.46
CA PRO A 97 -21.87 -19.58 -3.05
C PRO A 97 -23.36 -19.40 -2.72
N PRO A 98 -23.87 -19.97 -1.62
CA PRO A 98 -25.25 -19.77 -1.21
C PRO A 98 -25.50 -18.28 -1.00
N GLN A 99 -26.67 -17.80 -1.44
CA GLN A 99 -27.06 -16.40 -1.28
C GLN A 99 -27.18 -16.06 0.21
N THR A 100 -26.16 -15.43 0.78
CA THR A 100 -26.22 -14.90 2.14
C THR A 100 -26.97 -13.58 2.11
N LYS A 101 -28.17 -13.56 2.68
CA LYS A 101 -28.95 -12.34 2.96
C LYS A 101 -28.09 -11.41 3.84
N PRO A 102 -28.05 -10.09 3.59
CA PRO A 102 -27.27 -9.17 4.40
C PRO A 102 -27.67 -9.27 5.88
N PRO A 103 -26.71 -9.19 6.81
CA PRO A 103 -27.01 -9.21 8.24
C PRO A 103 -27.95 -8.05 8.56
N GLN A 104 -29.09 -8.36 9.17
CA GLN A 104 -29.98 -7.34 9.72
C GLN A 104 -29.26 -6.73 10.93
N LEU A 105 -28.93 -5.45 10.82
CA LEU A 105 -28.45 -4.68 11.97
C LEU A 105 -29.56 -4.66 13.02
N PRO A 106 -29.29 -5.02 14.28
CA PRO A 106 -30.27 -4.80 15.34
C PRO A 106 -30.47 -3.29 15.49
N PHE A 107 -31.74 -2.87 15.50
CA PHE A 107 -32.16 -1.54 15.93
C PHE A 107 -31.73 -1.29 17.37
#